data_AF-A0A945DKM2-F1
#
_entry.id   AF-A0A945DKM2-F1
#
_cell.length_a   1.000
_cell.length_b   1.000
_cell.length_c   1.000
_cell.angle_alpha   90.00
_cell.angle_beta   90.00
_cell.angle_gamma   90.00
#
_symmetry.space_group_name_H-M   'P 1'
#
loop_
_entity.id
_entity.type
_entity.pdbx_description
1 polymer ?
#
loop_
_entity_poly.entity_id
_entity_poly.type
_entity_poly.pdbx_seq_one_letter_code
_entity_poly.pdbx_strand_id
1 'polypeptide(L)'
;MPEFEGETIEIVGETNQHAAVLQNFVDSIETGAQLLTSGDQGLGSLQMANGILLSEWTNRAVTLPIDANQYEAKLQEKIRGSSLRTPKDLKVEIDMEKSY
;
A
#
# COMPACT_ATOMS: atom_id res chain seq x y z
N MET A 1 -6.72 22.00 20.23
CA MET A 1 -6.33 21.51 18.89
C MET A 1 -4.83 21.35 18.90
N PRO A 2 -4.26 20.25 18.37
CA PRO A 2 -2.81 20.17 18.18
C PRO A 2 -2.36 21.24 17.17
N GLU A 3 -1.18 21.81 17.40
CA GLU A 3 -0.53 22.73 16.45
C GLU A 3 0.03 21.93 15.26
N PHE A 4 -0.07 22.48 14.05
CA PHE A 4 0.56 21.92 12.86
C PHE A 4 1.18 23.03 12.01
N GLU A 5 2.24 22.70 11.28
CA GLU A 5 2.84 23.53 10.24
C GLU A 5 2.56 22.91 8.86
N GLY A 6 2.35 23.77 7.87
CA GLY A 6 2.16 23.36 6.48
C GLY A 6 3.18 24.05 5.58
N GLU A 7 3.79 23.28 4.68
CA GLU A 7 4.69 23.76 3.65
C GLU A 7 4.10 23.41 2.27
N THR A 8 4.17 24.34 1.33
CA THR A 8 3.80 24.09 -0.07
C THR A 8 5.01 23.54 -0.81
N ILE A 9 4.90 22.29 -1.27
CA ILE A 9 5.92 21.66 -2.09
C ILE A 9 5.55 21.86 -3.56
N GLU A 10 6.38 22.58 -4.31
CA GLU A 10 6.26 22.65 -5.77
C GLU A 10 6.71 21.33 -6.39
N ILE A 11 5.81 20.66 -7.09
CA ILE A 11 6.15 19.46 -7.88
C ILE A 11 6.71 19.93 -9.21
N VAL A 12 8.02 19.89 -9.37
CA VAL A 12 8.71 20.33 -10.58
C VAL A 12 8.79 19.16 -11.58
N GLY A 13 8.01 19.25 -12.66
CA GLY A 13 8.08 18.38 -13.84
C GLY A 13 7.05 17.25 -13.90
N GLU A 14 6.43 17.07 -15.08
CA GLU A 14 5.67 15.87 -15.41
C GLU A 14 6.64 14.74 -15.75
N THR A 15 7.10 14.02 -14.74
CA THR A 15 7.79 12.75 -14.98
C THR A 15 6.81 11.62 -14.69
N ASN A 16 6.56 10.77 -15.68
CA ASN A 16 5.83 9.53 -15.46
C ASN A 16 6.67 8.65 -14.50
N GLN A 17 6.32 8.66 -13.22
CA GLN A 17 7.07 7.99 -12.16
C GLN A 17 7.16 6.47 -12.39
N HIS A 18 6.10 5.87 -12.94
CA HIS A 18 6.13 4.46 -13.32
C HIS A 18 7.14 4.18 -14.42
N ALA A 19 7.19 5.01 -15.45
CA ALA A 19 8.17 4.88 -16.54
C ALA A 19 9.61 5.02 -16.02
N ALA A 20 9.87 5.93 -15.10
CA ALA A 20 11.18 6.12 -14.49
C ALA A 20 11.64 4.89 -13.68
N VAL A 21 10.75 4.32 -12.86
CA VAL A 21 11.05 3.09 -12.09
C VAL A 21 11.30 1.90 -13.02
N LEU A 22 10.48 1.74 -14.07
CA LEU A 22 10.65 0.67 -15.05
C LEU A 22 11.96 0.79 -15.83
N GLN A 23 12.32 2.01 -16.26
CA GLN A 23 13.59 2.23 -16.94
C GLN A 23 14.77 1.89 -16.03
N ASN A 24 14.76 2.35 -14.78
CA ASN A 24 15.81 2.02 -13.83
C ASN A 24 15.92 0.50 -13.56
N PHE A 25 14.79 -0.21 -13.53
CA PHE A 25 14.80 -1.67 -13.45
C PHE A 25 15.51 -2.30 -14.66
N VAL A 26 15.24 -1.84 -15.88
CA VAL A 26 15.95 -2.28 -17.09
C VAL A 26 17.45 -1.96 -16.99
N ASP A 27 17.80 -0.74 -16.60
CA ASP A 27 19.20 -0.30 -16.48
C ASP A 27 19.98 -1.16 -15.47
N SER A 28 19.32 -1.61 -14.38
CA SER A 28 19.92 -2.50 -13.39
C SER A 28 20.28 -3.87 -13.96
N ILE A 29 19.50 -4.35 -14.93
CA ILE A 29 19.74 -5.63 -15.61
C ILE A 29 20.82 -5.47 -16.67
N GLU A 30 20.74 -4.41 -17.49
CA GLU A 30 21.64 -4.24 -18.63
C GLU A 30 23.03 -3.77 -18.23
N THR A 31 23.11 -2.85 -17.26
CA THR A 31 24.36 -2.14 -16.92
C THR A 31 24.80 -2.34 -15.47
N GLY A 32 23.97 -2.97 -14.64
CA GLY A 32 24.24 -3.11 -13.21
C GLY A 32 23.98 -1.82 -12.41
N ALA A 33 23.20 -0.88 -12.95
CA ALA A 33 22.78 0.33 -12.24
C ALA A 33 22.09 -0.03 -10.90
N GLN A 34 22.28 0.81 -9.89
CA GLN A 34 21.62 0.60 -8.59
C GLN A 34 20.11 0.80 -8.73
N LEU A 35 19.33 -0.14 -8.18
CA LEU A 35 17.87 -0.04 -8.13
C LEU A 35 17.44 1.13 -7.24
N LEU A 36 16.60 2.01 -7.80
CA LEU A 36 15.93 3.09 -7.08
C LEU A 36 14.95 2.53 -6.03
N THR A 37 14.24 1.47 -6.40
CA THR A 37 13.25 0.81 -5.54
C THR A 37 13.57 -0.68 -5.46
N SER A 38 14.53 -1.02 -4.60
CA SER A 38 14.86 -2.42 -4.34
C SER A 38 13.68 -3.15 -3.68
N GLY A 39 13.46 -4.41 -4.05
CA GLY A 39 12.27 -5.17 -3.62
C GLY A 39 12.22 -5.45 -2.11
N ASP A 40 13.36 -5.48 -1.43
CA ASP A 40 13.46 -5.59 0.02
C ASP A 40 12.79 -4.42 0.76
N GLN A 41 12.80 -3.22 0.18
CA GLN A 41 12.07 -2.06 0.70
C GLN A 41 10.55 -2.31 0.77
N GLY A 42 10.02 -3.17 -0.12
CA GLY A 42 8.62 -3.56 -0.13
C GLY A 42 8.17 -4.28 1.15
N LEU A 43 9.12 -4.88 1.90
CA LEU A 43 8.82 -5.49 3.19
C LEU A 43 8.31 -4.44 4.20
N GLY A 44 8.84 -3.21 4.16
CA GLY A 44 8.37 -2.12 5.01
C GLY A 44 6.92 -1.74 4.72
N SER A 45 6.54 -1.68 3.45
CA SER A 45 5.15 -1.43 3.02
C SER A 45 4.20 -2.52 3.50
N LEU A 46 4.60 -3.79 3.38
CA LEU A 46 3.82 -4.92 3.91
C LEU A 46 3.69 -4.86 5.44
N GLN A 47 4.77 -4.54 6.14
CA GLN A 47 4.78 -4.40 7.60
C GLN A 47 3.79 -3.32 8.06
N MET A 48 3.77 -2.18 7.36
CA MET A 48 2.86 -1.08 7.64
C MET A 48 1.40 -1.47 7.37
N ALA A 49 1.11 -2.06 6.19
CA ALA A 49 -0.23 -2.49 5.83
C ALA A 49 -0.79 -3.53 6.80
N ASN A 50 0.01 -4.55 7.15
CA ASN A 50 -0.35 -5.56 8.13
C ASN A 50 -0.54 -4.95 9.53
N GLY A 51 0.28 -3.96 9.90
CA GLY A 51 0.16 -3.24 11.17
C GLY A 51 -1.15 -2.45 11.28
N ILE A 52 -1.56 -1.77 10.21
CA ILE A 52 -2.86 -1.07 10.16
C ILE A 52 -4.01 -2.05 10.40
N LEU A 53 -4.00 -3.19 9.70
CA LEU A 53 -5.03 -4.23 9.87
C LEU A 53 -5.03 -4.83 11.28
N LEU A 54 -3.85 -5.13 11.82
CA LEU A 54 -3.69 -5.69 13.16
C LEU A 54 -4.17 -4.73 14.25
N SER A 55 -3.85 -3.45 14.10
CA SER A 55 -4.34 -2.37 14.97
C SER A 55 -5.86 -2.35 15.01
N GLU A 56 -6.49 -2.38 13.83
CA GLU A 56 -7.94 -2.39 13.71
C GLU A 56 -8.57 -3.63 14.34
N TRP A 57 -8.04 -4.82 14.04
CA TRP A 57 -8.62 -6.08 14.54
C TRP A 57 -8.43 -6.28 16.05
N THR A 58 -7.45 -5.63 16.66
CA THR A 58 -7.18 -5.73 18.10
C THR A 58 -7.65 -4.51 18.89
N ASN A 59 -8.11 -3.47 18.18
CA ASN A 59 -8.48 -2.15 18.71
C ASN A 59 -7.39 -1.55 19.62
N ARG A 60 -6.13 -1.63 19.18
CA ARG A 60 -4.95 -1.19 19.93
C ARG A 60 -3.89 -0.64 18.99
N ALA A 61 -3.12 0.33 19.46
CA ALA A 61 -1.91 0.75 18.77
C ALA A 61 -0.92 -0.42 18.65
N VAL A 62 -0.23 -0.52 17.51
CA VAL A 62 0.81 -1.51 17.24
C VAL A 62 2.16 -0.83 17.03
N THR A 63 3.24 -1.47 17.49
CA THR A 63 4.60 -0.99 17.26
C THR A 63 5.19 -1.69 16.04
N LEU A 64 5.89 -0.94 15.19
CA LEU A 64 6.63 -1.51 14.06
C LEU A 64 8.09 -1.82 14.48
N PRO A 65 8.65 -2.96 14.02
CA PRO A 65 8.02 -4.00 13.23
C PRO A 65 7.02 -4.84 14.04
N ILE A 66 5.84 -5.14 13.47
CA ILE A 66 4.87 -6.06 14.06
C ILE A 66 5.40 -7.50 14.23
N ASP A 67 4.82 -8.22 15.19
CA ASP A 67 5.01 -9.67 15.32
C ASP A 67 4.25 -10.40 14.21
N ALA A 68 5.01 -11.03 13.30
CA ALA A 68 4.46 -11.76 12.17
C ALA A 68 3.58 -12.94 12.58
N ASN A 69 3.90 -13.63 13.68
CA ASN A 69 3.12 -14.76 14.17
C ASN A 69 1.78 -14.30 14.74
N GLN A 70 1.78 -13.15 15.43
CA GLN A 70 0.55 -12.53 15.91
C GLN A 70 -0.37 -12.12 14.76
N TYR A 71 0.19 -11.49 13.72
CA TYR A 71 -0.56 -11.13 12.52
C TYR A 71 -1.14 -12.36 11.82
N GLU A 72 -0.32 -13.39 11.59
CA GLU A 72 -0.74 -14.64 10.93
C GLU A 72 -1.89 -15.30 11.70
N ALA A 73 -1.79 -15.41 13.03
CA ALA A 73 -2.86 -15.98 13.85
C ALA A 73 -4.19 -15.22 13.70
N LYS A 74 -4.13 -13.88 13.66
CA LYS A 74 -5.31 -13.03 13.46
C LYS A 74 -5.85 -13.10 12.03
N LEU A 75 -4.97 -13.15 11.03
CA LEU A 75 -5.34 -13.32 9.63
C LEU A 75 -6.10 -14.64 9.44
N GLN A 76 -5.61 -15.74 9.99
CA GLN A 76 -6.28 -17.04 9.93
C GLN A 76 -7.65 -17.02 10.63
N GLU A 77 -7.81 -16.29 11.73
CA GLU A 77 -9.11 -16.05 12.36
C GLU A 77 -10.08 -15.34 11.40
N LYS A 78 -9.62 -14.28 10.72
CA LYS A 78 -10.43 -13.55 9.73
C LYS A 78 -10.79 -14.39 8.51
N ILE A 79 -9.86 -15.19 8.00
CA ILE A 79 -10.08 -16.09 6.86
C ILE A 79 -11.18 -17.10 7.21
N ARG A 80 -11.12 -17.75 8.39
CA ARG A 80 -12.14 -18.70 8.83
C ARG A 80 -13.53 -18.07 8.98
N GLY A 81 -13.59 -16.80 9.36
CA GLY A 81 -14.84 -16.04 9.48
C GLY A 81 -15.31 -15.36 8.20
N SER A 82 -14.52 -15.43 7.11
CA SER A 82 -14.83 -14.77 5.84
C SER A 82 -15.81 -15.61 5.03
N SER A 83 -16.74 -14.94 4.36
CA SER A 83 -17.64 -15.54 3.37
C SER A 83 -17.61 -14.71 2.09
N LEU A 84 -17.85 -15.36 0.95
CA LEU A 84 -18.02 -14.65 -0.31
C LEU A 84 -19.19 -13.67 -0.19
N ARG A 85 -19.03 -12.49 -0.77
CA ARG A 85 -20.12 -11.52 -0.86
C ARG A 85 -21.22 -12.10 -1.74
N THR A 86 -22.46 -12.07 -1.25
CA THR A 86 -23.62 -12.39 -2.09
C THR A 86 -23.70 -11.35 -3.22
N PRO A 87 -23.87 -11.77 -4.49
CA PRO A 87 -24.11 -10.85 -5.58
C PRO A 87 -25.31 -9.95 -5.23
N LYS A 88 -25.13 -8.64 -5.36
CA LYS A 88 -26.23 -7.69 -5.28
C LYS A 88 -26.48 -7.19 -6.69
N ASP A 89 -27.69 -7.38 -7.20
CA ASP A 89 -28.17 -6.73 -8.43
C ASP A 89 -28.39 -5.24 -8.14
N LEU A 90 -27.29 -4.50 -8.05
CA LEU A 90 -27.29 -3.05 -7.92
C LEU A 90 -27.31 -2.46 -9.33
N LYS A 91 -28.32 -1.65 -9.64
CA LYS A 91 -28.25 -0.72 -10.76
C LYS A 91 -27.24 0.36 -10.38
N VAL A 92 -26.01 0.21 -10.85
CA VAL A 92 -24.97 1.25 -10.73
C VAL A 92 -25.04 2.10 -11.99
N GLU A 93 -25.35 3.38 -11.83
CA GLU A 93 -25.19 4.37 -12.88
C GLU A 93 -23.71 4.77 -12.91
N ILE A 94 -22.99 4.33 -13.93
CA ILE A 94 -21.56 4.62 -14.09
C ILE A 94 -21.44 5.82 -15.02
N ASP A 95 -21.18 6.99 -14.44
CA ASP A 95 -20.81 8.19 -15.18
C ASP A 95 -19.31 8.12 -15.54
N MET A 96 -19.03 7.86 -16.81
CA MET A 96 -17.68 7.72 -17.36
C MET A 96 -17.07 9.04 -17.84
N GLU A 97 -17.79 10.17 -17.74
CA GLU A 97 -17.33 11.47 -18.25
C GLU A 97 -16.17 12.05 -17.43
N LYS A 98 -15.94 11.56 -16.21
CA LYS A 98 -14.87 12.02 -15.31
C LYS A 98 -13.62 11.14 -15.30
N SER A 99 -13.58 10.12 -16.17
CA SER A 99 -12.48 9.15 -16.22
C SER A 99 -11.39 9.47 -17.26
N TYR A 100 -11.54 10.59 -17.99
CA TYR A 100 -10.56 11.08 -18.97
C TYR A 100 -10.14 12.52 -18.67
#